data_AF-A0A4V1K3G8-F1
#
_entry.id   AF-A0A4V1K3G8-F1
#
_cell.length_a   1.000
_cell.length_b   1.000
_cell.length_c   1.000
_cell.angle_alpha   90.00
_cell.angle_beta   90.00
_cell.angle_gamma   90.00
#
_symmetry.space_group_name_H-M   'P 1'
#
loop_
_entity.id
_entity.type
_entity.pdbx_description
1 polymer ?
#
loop_
_entity_poly.entity_id
_entity_poly.type
_entity_poly.pdbx_seq_one_letter_code
_entity_poly.pdbx_strand_id
1 'polypeptide(L)'
;MEDISTHSLVVALMLTLVAGMGTGVGALLSLLPQARETRFLAGALGFSAGVMLYVSFLDLMPQALADLGEIYESRLADIYCVLAFFGGIALIALIDFLVPEEDNPHEYNHVEHPVAPA
;
A
#
# COMPACT_ATOMS: atom_id res chain seq x y z
N MET A 1 -21.03 10.58 20.06
CA MET A 1 -19.90 11.39 19.58
C MET A 1 -18.89 11.39 20.70
N GLU A 2 -17.90 10.50 20.65
CA GLU A 2 -16.82 10.45 21.63
C GLU A 2 -16.08 11.80 21.63
N ASP A 3 -15.84 12.35 22.82
CA ASP A 3 -14.94 13.48 23.00
C ASP A 3 -13.54 13.05 22.56
N ILE A 4 -13.16 13.40 21.33
CA ILE A 4 -11.78 13.22 20.85
C ILE A 4 -10.91 14.14 21.72
N SER A 5 -10.29 13.55 22.74
CA SER A 5 -9.34 14.24 23.60
C SER A 5 -8.19 14.79 22.77
N THR A 6 -7.76 16.02 23.06
CA THR A 6 -6.59 16.66 22.42
C THR A 6 -5.36 15.76 22.46
N HIS A 7 -5.25 14.92 23.50
CA HIS A 7 -4.19 13.91 23.60
C HIS A 7 -4.24 12.87 22.47
N SER A 8 -5.40 12.28 22.20
CA SER A 8 -5.56 11.28 21.13
C SER A 8 -5.28 11.88 19.75
N LEU A 9 -5.68 13.13 19.53
CA LEU A 9 -5.39 13.87 18.30
C LEU A 9 -3.87 14.03 18.10
N VAL A 10 -3.16 14.51 19.13
CA VAL A 10 -1.71 14.73 19.05
C VAL A 10 -0.97 13.40 18.85
N VAL A 11 -1.39 12.33 19.53
CA VAL A 11 -0.79 11.00 19.37
C VAL A 11 -1.02 10.46 17.95
N ALA A 12 -2.24 10.52 17.42
CA ALA A 12 -2.54 10.08 16.06
C ALA A 12 -1.72 10.86 15.02
N LEU A 13 -1.62 12.19 15.15
CA LEU A 13 -0.81 13.03 14.27
C LEU A 13 0.68 12.67 14.31
N MET A 14 1.25 12.45 15.50
CA MET A 14 2.64 12.05 15.63
C MET A 14 2.90 10.67 15.03
N LEU A 15 1.99 9.71 15.21
CA LEU A 15 2.09 8.39 14.60
C LEU A 15 2.00 8.46 13.07
N THR A 16 1.07 9.24 12.52
CA THR A 16 0.95 9.45 11.07
C THR A 16 2.18 10.15 10.50
N LEU A 17 2.74 11.13 11.22
CA LEU A 17 3.97 11.82 10.82
C LEU A 17 5.13 10.83 10.74
N VAL A 18 5.33 9.99 11.77
CA VAL A 18 6.39 8.98 11.80
C VAL A 18 6.19 7.94 10.68
N ALA A 19 4.95 7.50 10.42
CA ALA A 19 4.65 6.61 9.31
C ALA A 19 5.02 7.24 7.96
N GLY A 20 4.65 8.51 7.74
CA GLY A 20 4.98 9.26 6.51
C GLY A 20 6.48 9.53 6.34
N MET A 21 7.22 9.71 7.44
CA MET A 21 8.69 9.80 7.40
C MET A 21 9.33 8.54 6.81
N GLY A 22 8.70 7.37 6.93
CA GLY A 22 9.15 6.14 6.29
C GLY A 22 9.31 6.26 4.78
N THR A 23 8.38 6.94 4.10
CA THR A 23 8.49 7.24 2.66
C THR A 23 9.66 8.18 2.37
N GLY A 24 9.88 9.18 3.21
CA GLY A 24 11.02 10.09 3.11
C GLY A 24 12.37 9.36 3.27
N VAL A 25 12.47 8.44 4.23
CA VAL A 25 13.66 7.58 4.40
C VAL A 25 13.86 6.69 3.17
N GLY A 26 12.79 6.07 2.65
CA GLY A 26 12.84 5.28 1.41
C GLY A 26 13.35 6.10 0.22
N ALA A 27 12.90 7.35 0.08
CA ALA A 27 13.39 8.27 -0.95
C ALA A 27 14.87 8.61 -0.79
N LEU A 28 15.34 8.87 0.44
CA LEU A 28 16.78 9.09 0.71
C LEU A 28 17.62 7.86 0.37
N LEU A 29 17.13 6.65 0.68
CA LEU A 29 17.81 5.40 0.33
C LEU A 29 17.89 5.18 -1.19
N SER A 30 16.93 5.72 -1.95
CA SER A 30 16.95 5.65 -3.43
C SER A 30 18.11 6.42 -4.09
N LEU A 31 18.76 7.34 -3.35
CA LEU A 31 19.93 8.08 -3.83
C LEU A 31 21.21 7.23 -3.84
N LEU A 32 21.22 6.08 -3.15
CA LEU A 32 22.36 5.17 -3.18
C LEU A 32 22.46 4.48 -4.54
N PRO A 33 23.67 4.32 -5.11
CA PRO A 33 23.87 3.63 -6.38
C PRO A 33 23.30 2.20 -6.41
N GLN A 34 23.35 1.51 -5.27
CA GLN A 34 22.84 0.14 -5.10
C GLN A 34 21.32 0.05 -5.19
N ALA A 35 20.60 1.14 -4.89
CA ALA A 35 19.13 1.15 -4.93
C ALA A 35 18.56 1.12 -6.36
N ARG A 36 19.40 1.39 -7.37
CA ARG A 36 19.05 1.32 -8.79
C ARG A 36 19.24 -0.08 -9.38
N GLU A 37 19.84 -1.00 -8.63
CA GLU A 37 20.06 -2.36 -9.07
C GLU A 37 18.75 -3.17 -8.98
N THR A 38 18.39 -3.84 -10.08
CA THR A 38 17.06 -4.46 -10.23
C THR A 38 16.79 -5.55 -9.19
N ARG A 39 17.82 -6.29 -8.72
CA ARG A 39 17.63 -7.32 -7.69
C ARG A 39 17.33 -6.70 -6.33
N PHE A 40 18.02 -5.61 -5.97
CA PHE A 40 17.70 -4.86 -4.76
C PHE A 40 16.29 -4.28 -4.82
N LEU A 41 15.92 -3.65 -5.96
CA LEU A 41 14.59 -3.08 -6.14
C LEU A 41 13.49 -4.14 -6.06
N ALA A 42 13.66 -5.28 -6.72
CA ALA A 42 12.72 -6.40 -6.65
C ALA A 42 12.59 -6.95 -5.21
N GLY A 43 13.71 -7.04 -4.47
CA GLY A 43 13.71 -7.44 -3.07
C GLY A 43 12.96 -6.44 -2.17
N ALA A 44 13.18 -5.14 -2.37
CA ALA A 44 12.49 -4.09 -1.61
C ALA A 44 10.99 -4.03 -1.91
N LEU A 45 10.60 -4.14 -3.19
CA LEU A 45 9.19 -4.19 -3.60
C LEU A 45 8.50 -5.46 -3.06
N GLY A 46 9.16 -6.62 -3.15
CA GLY A 46 8.64 -7.86 -2.58
C GLY A 46 8.49 -7.79 -1.06
N PHE A 47 9.45 -7.18 -0.36
CA PHE A 47 9.35 -6.94 1.08
C PHE A 47 8.15 -6.04 1.42
N SER A 48 7.98 -4.93 0.70
CA SER A 48 6.85 -4.02 0.89
C SER A 48 5.51 -4.70 0.63
N ALA A 49 5.39 -5.44 -0.46
CA ALA A 49 4.19 -6.23 -0.77
C ALA A 49 3.89 -7.25 0.34
N GLY A 50 4.91 -7.94 0.86
CA GLY A 50 4.76 -8.87 1.97
C GLY A 50 4.24 -8.22 3.25
N VAL A 51 4.80 -7.07 3.65
CA VAL A 51 4.33 -6.32 4.83
C VAL A 51 2.88 -5.88 4.66
N MET A 52 2.51 -5.36 3.49
CA MET A 52 1.13 -4.92 3.23
C MET A 52 0.14 -6.08 3.23
N LEU A 53 0.52 -7.26 2.72
CA LEU A 53 -0.30 -8.47 2.83
C LEU A 53 -0.45 -8.91 4.29
N TYR A 54 0.63 -8.91 5.07
CA TYR A 54 0.58 -9.25 6.49
C TYR A 54 -0.40 -8.34 7.25
N VAL A 55 -0.25 -7.02 7.12
CA VAL A 55 -1.14 -6.04 7.77
C VAL A 55 -2.58 -6.23 7.32
N SER A 56 -2.81 -6.44 6.02
CA SER A 56 -4.17 -6.60 5.48
C SER A 56 -4.88 -7.85 6.04
N PHE A 57 -4.21 -9.00 6.05
CA PHE A 57 -4.84 -10.28 6.42
C PHE A 57 -4.82 -10.57 7.92
N LEU A 58 -3.79 -10.14 8.63
CA LEU A 58 -3.58 -10.52 10.04
C LEU A 58 -3.91 -9.39 11.01
N ASP A 59 -4.04 -8.16 10.55
CA ASP A 59 -4.42 -7.02 11.38
C ASP A 59 -5.79 -6.47 10.96
N LEU A 60 -5.93 -5.99 9.71
CA LEU A 60 -7.16 -5.32 9.26
C LEU A 60 -8.37 -6.26 9.08
N MET A 61 -8.19 -7.41 8.42
CA MET A 61 -9.28 -8.37 8.19
C MET A 61 -9.92 -8.90 9.49
N PRO A 62 -9.17 -9.38 10.51
CA PRO A 62 -9.79 -9.85 11.75
C PRO A 62 -10.47 -8.73 12.53
N GLN A 63 -9.92 -7.51 12.53
CA GLN A 63 -10.60 -6.34 13.11
C GLN A 63 -11.93 -6.07 12.41
N ALA A 64 -11.94 -6.04 11.07
CA ALA A 64 -13.17 -5.83 10.29
C ALA A 64 -14.23 -6.91 10.55
N LEU A 65 -13.82 -8.18 10.67
CA LEU A 65 -14.74 -9.28 11.02
C LEU A 65 -15.29 -9.16 12.44
N ALA A 66 -14.47 -8.75 13.41
CA ALA A 66 -14.91 -8.51 14.77
C ALA A 66 -15.97 -7.38 14.81
N ASP A 67 -15.66 -6.24 14.19
CA ASP A 67 -16.55 -5.07 14.15
C ASP A 67 -17.86 -5.38 13.40
N LEU A 68 -17.79 -6.09 12.27
CA LEU A 68 -18.99 -6.52 11.53
C LEU A 68 -19.80 -7.56 12.31
N GLY A 69 -19.14 -8.42 13.08
CA GLY A 69 -19.78 -9.44 13.91
C GLY A 69 -20.56 -8.86 15.10
N GLU A 70 -20.27 -7.64 15.52
CA GLU A 70 -21.08 -6.93 16.52
C GLU A 70 -22.43 -6.45 15.95
N ILE A 71 -22.50 -6.23 14.64
CA ILE A 71 -23.65 -5.60 13.95
C ILE A 71 -24.50 -6.65 13.22
N TYR A 72 -23.86 -7.67 12.63
CA TYR A 72 -24.49 -8.68 11.79
C TYR A 72 -24.29 -10.10 12.36
N GLU A 73 -25.20 -11.01 12.00
CA GLU A 73 -25.02 -12.44 12.30
C GLU A 73 -23.72 -12.97 11.66
N SER A 74 -23.01 -13.89 12.33
CA SER A 74 -21.66 -14.32 11.93
C SER A 74 -21.52 -14.66 10.44
N ARG A 75 -22.51 -15.33 9.85
CA ARG A 75 -22.47 -15.70 8.42
C ARG A 75 -22.62 -14.50 7.48
N LEU A 76 -23.41 -13.50 7.86
CA LEU A 76 -23.59 -12.28 7.07
C LEU A 76 -22.38 -11.35 7.20
N ALA A 77 -21.78 -11.27 8.39
CA ALA A 77 -20.54 -10.53 8.62
C ALA A 77 -19.41 -11.02 7.70
N ASP A 78 -19.20 -12.34 7.61
CA ASP A 78 -18.21 -12.95 6.70
C ASP A 78 -18.48 -12.57 5.24
N ILE A 79 -19.73 -12.68 4.79
CA ILE A 79 -20.12 -12.35 3.41
C ILE A 79 -19.86 -10.87 3.12
N TYR A 80 -20.26 -9.96 4.02
CA TYR A 80 -20.02 -8.53 3.83
C TYR A 80 -18.54 -8.19 3.85
N CYS A 81 -17.74 -8.82 4.71
CA CYS A 81 -16.30 -8.61 4.74
C CYS A 81 -15.65 -9.04 3.41
N VAL A 82 -16.03 -10.20 2.88
CA VAL A 82 -15.53 -10.69 1.58
C VAL A 82 -15.97 -9.78 0.43
N LEU A 83 -17.23 -9.37 0.40
CA LEU A 83 -17.75 -8.45 -0.62
C LEU A 83 -17.05 -7.09 -0.57
N ALA A 84 -16.79 -6.55 0.62
CA ALA A 84 -16.05 -5.30 0.80
C ALA A 84 -14.59 -5.44 0.36
N PHE A 85 -13.93 -6.57 0.67
CA PHE A 85 -12.56 -6.83 0.26
C PHE A 85 -12.41 -6.87 -1.28
N PHE A 86 -13.22 -7.70 -1.95
CA PHE A 86 -13.21 -7.75 -3.42
C PHE A 86 -13.74 -6.47 -4.06
N GLY A 87 -14.68 -5.79 -3.41
CA GLY A 87 -15.13 -4.45 -3.80
C GLY A 87 -14.00 -3.42 -3.78
N GLY A 88 -13.14 -3.45 -2.75
CA GLY A 88 -11.93 -2.63 -2.66
C GLY A 88 -10.94 -2.93 -3.79
N ILE A 89 -10.71 -4.21 -4.10
CA ILE A 89 -9.86 -4.62 -5.23
C ILE A 89 -10.44 -4.09 -6.56
N ALA A 90 -11.75 -4.28 -6.78
CA ALA A 90 -12.43 -3.81 -7.98
C ALA A 90 -12.37 -2.28 -8.10
N LEU A 91 -12.49 -1.56 -6.99
CA LEU A 91 -12.34 -0.12 -6.94
C LEU A 91 -10.92 0.32 -7.32
N ILE A 92 -9.88 -0.33 -6.81
CA ILE A 92 -8.49 -0.01 -7.18
C ILE A 92 -8.26 -0.31 -8.66
N ALA A 93 -8.74 -1.44 -9.16
CA ALA A 93 -8.65 -1.79 -10.58
C ALA A 93 -9.40 -0.78 -11.48
N LEU A 94 -10.55 -0.28 -11.01
CA LEU A 94 -11.28 0.79 -11.70
C LEU A 94 -10.48 2.09 -11.69
N ILE A 95 -9.87 2.47 -10.57
CA ILE A 95 -9.00 3.65 -10.49
C ILE A 95 -7.85 3.51 -11.48
N ASP A 96 -7.18 2.36 -11.51
CA ASP A 96 -6.07 2.08 -12.43
C ASP A 96 -6.53 2.16 -13.90
N PHE A 97 -7.70 1.62 -14.24
CA PHE A 97 -8.28 1.72 -15.57
C PHE A 97 -8.65 3.16 -15.98
N LEU A 98 -8.98 4.03 -15.02
CA LEU A 98 -9.30 5.44 -15.28
C LEU A 98 -8.05 6.31 -15.46
N VAL A 99 -6.87 5.86 -15.03
CA VAL A 99 -5.61 6.58 -15.19
C VAL A 99 -5.08 6.38 -16.62
N PRO A 100 -4.90 7.44 -17.43
CA PRO A 100 -4.46 7.33 -18.83
C PRO A 100 -3.04 6.76 -18.99
N GLU A 101 -2.80 5.98 -20.05
CA GLU A 101 -1.56 5.23 -20.30
C GLU A 101 -0.32 6.09 -20.61
N GLU A 102 -0.47 7.38 -20.96
CA GLU A 102 0.65 8.27 -21.36
C GLU A 102 1.63 8.58 -20.22
N ASP A 103 1.23 8.35 -18.96
CA ASP A 103 2.03 8.46 -17.74
C ASP A 103 2.36 7.08 -17.12
N ASN A 104 2.07 5.97 -17.81
CA ASN A 104 2.22 4.62 -17.27
C ASN A 104 3.69 4.13 -17.33
N PRO A 105 4.42 4.05 -16.20
CA PRO A 105 5.84 3.65 -16.17
C PRO A 105 6.06 2.16 -16.43
N HIS A 106 4.98 1.38 -16.60
CA HIS A 106 5.03 -0.06 -16.81
C HIS A 106 5.35 -0.48 -18.24
N GLU A 107 5.36 0.44 -19.21
CA GLU A 107 6.05 0.23 -20.48
C GLU A 107 7.49 0.75 -20.39
N TYR A 108 8.42 -0.17 -20.11
CA TYR A 108 9.84 0.10 -20.23
C TYR A 108 10.17 0.30 -21.72
N ASN A 109 10.11 1.54 -22.20
CA ASN A 109 10.64 1.89 -23.51
C ASN A 109 12.13 1.51 -23.53
N HIS A 110 12.47 0.44 -24.25
CA HIS A 110 13.84 0.08 -24.58
C HIS A 110 14.44 1.23 -25.41
N VAL A 111 14.98 2.24 -24.74
CA VAL A 111 15.93 3.15 -25.38
C VAL A 111 17.28 2.45 -25.30
N GLU A 112 17.56 1.60 -26.29
CA GLU A 112 18.91 1.12 -26.56
C GLU A 112 19.81 2.36 -26.74
N HIS A 113 20.66 2.64 -25.77
CA HIS A 113 21.81 3.52 -26.00
C HIS A 113 22.85 2.70 -26.78
N PRO A 114 23.19 3.07 -28.03
CA PRO A 114 24.28 2.43 -28.75
C PRO A 114 25.57 2.75 -28.01
N VAL A 115 26.23 1.71 -27.47
CA VAL A 115 27.60 1.83 -26.98
C VAL A 115 28.49 2.12 -28.19
N ALA A 116 29.05 3.33 -28.26
CA ALA A 116 29.99 3.69 -29.31
C ALA A 116 31.24 2.77 -29.20
N PRO A 117 31.67 2.09 -30.28
CA PRO A 117 32.89 1.31 -30.26
C PRO A 117 34.11 2.23 -30.11
N ALA A 118 34.97 1.87 -29.15
CA ALA A 118 36.26 2.48 -28.88
C ALA A 118 37.29 2.17 -29.98
#